data_AF-A0AAU4RGE6-F1
#
_entry.id   AF-A0AAU4RGE6-F1
#
_cell.length_a   1.000
_cell.length_b   1.000
_cell.length_c   1.000
_cell.angle_alpha   90.00
_cell.angle_beta   90.00
_cell.angle_gamma   90.00
#
_symmetry.space_group_name_H-M   'P 1'
#
loop_
_entity.id
_entity.type
_entity.pdbx_description
1 polymer ?
#
loop_
_entity_poly.entity_id
_entity_poly.type
_entity_poly.pdbx_seq_one_letter_code
_entity_poly.pdbx_strand_id
1 'polypeptide(L)'
;MERGARGLVGRTLVGGADATSAFARLFLLPGVAHCGGGQGPGTFDALTAMVSWVTEGKAPGSLLTKSVDTGGTTTAARPVYPFPYVAENTTGCPAGDPGSYTPVRSTAEANLTLDRLGSFRSGYETVGNWVHGTWVVSKGKA
;
A
#
# COMPACT_ATOMS: atom_id res chain seq x y z
N MET A 1 -10.27 9.18 -44.00
CA MET A 1 -8.90 9.03 -43.47
C MET A 1 -8.44 10.43 -43.07
N GLU A 2 -8.07 10.78 -41.85
CA GLU A 2 -7.76 10.07 -40.61
C GLU A 2 -8.24 10.92 -39.41
N ARG A 3 -8.46 10.26 -38.27
CA ARG A 3 -9.00 10.83 -37.05
C ARG A 3 -7.90 11.57 -36.29
N GLY A 4 -8.06 12.86 -36.09
CA GLY A 4 -7.27 13.66 -35.15
C GLY A 4 -8.04 13.93 -33.85
N ALA A 5 -7.35 13.73 -32.72
CA ALA A 5 -7.69 14.19 -31.37
C ALA A 5 -8.94 13.59 -30.69
N ARG A 6 -8.70 12.58 -29.84
CA ARG A 6 -9.43 12.40 -28.58
C ARG A 6 -8.44 12.04 -27.48
N GLY A 7 -7.80 13.08 -26.93
CA GLY A 7 -7.07 12.97 -25.67
C GLY A 7 -8.03 12.49 -24.59
N LEU A 8 -7.67 11.40 -23.91
CA LEU A 8 -8.49 10.72 -22.93
C LEU A 8 -8.84 11.67 -21.77
N VAL A 9 -10.11 11.99 -21.65
CA VAL A 9 -10.72 12.78 -20.58
C VAL A 9 -10.83 11.89 -19.33
N GLY A 10 -9.72 11.69 -18.62
CA GLY A 10 -9.69 11.03 -17.31
C GLY A 10 -9.02 11.88 -16.21
N ARG A 11 -8.61 13.11 -16.53
CA ARG A 11 -7.66 13.93 -15.74
C ARG A 11 -8.30 15.10 -14.98
N THR A 12 -9.63 15.26 -15.01
CA THR A 12 -10.20 16.62 -14.96
C THR A 12 -11.15 16.95 -13.80
N LEU A 13 -11.41 16.07 -12.83
CA LEU A 13 -12.31 16.42 -11.72
C LEU A 13 -11.60 17.02 -10.49
N VAL A 14 -10.34 16.65 -10.24
CA VAL A 14 -9.58 17.08 -9.04
C VAL A 14 -8.11 17.47 -9.32
N GLY A 15 -7.74 17.70 -10.58
CA GLY A 15 -6.41 18.19 -10.95
C GLY A 15 -5.30 17.13 -11.14
N GLY A 16 -5.64 15.84 -11.11
CA GLY A 16 -4.68 14.74 -11.26
C GLY A 16 -4.00 14.32 -9.94
N ALA A 17 -3.10 13.34 -9.99
CA ALA A 17 -2.54 12.70 -8.79
C ALA A 17 -1.88 13.68 -7.80
N ASP A 18 -1.15 14.67 -8.31
CA ASP A 18 -0.46 15.65 -7.46
C ASP A 18 -1.46 16.52 -6.67
N ALA A 19 -2.49 17.04 -7.34
CA ALA A 19 -3.54 17.82 -6.71
C ALA A 19 -4.40 16.97 -5.76
N THR A 20 -4.69 15.71 -6.12
CA THR A 20 -5.39 14.76 -5.24
C THR A 20 -4.61 14.49 -3.96
N SER A 21 -3.28 14.38 -4.04
CA SER A 21 -2.42 14.06 -2.89
C SER A 21 -2.46 15.09 -1.75
N ALA A 22 -2.97 16.29 -2.04
CA ALA A 22 -3.18 17.37 -1.08
C ALA A 22 -4.37 17.13 -0.14
N PHE A 23 -5.34 16.28 -0.52
CA PHE A 23 -6.53 16.02 0.30
C PHE A 23 -6.90 14.54 0.42
N ALA A 24 -6.36 13.66 -0.43
CA ALA A 24 -6.61 12.22 -0.39
C ALA A 24 -5.33 11.43 -0.67
N ARG A 25 -5.08 10.37 0.11
CA ARG A 25 -3.96 9.43 -0.08
C ARG A 25 -4.46 8.00 0.02
N LEU A 26 -4.04 7.17 -0.94
CA LEU A 26 -4.32 5.74 -0.94
C LEU A 26 -3.11 5.00 -0.36
N PHE A 27 -3.33 4.16 0.63
CA PHE A 27 -2.33 3.25 1.18
C PHE A 27 -2.77 1.82 0.87
N LEU A 28 -1.95 1.07 0.14
CA LEU A 28 -2.16 -0.35 -0.09
C LEU A 28 -1.45 -1.14 1.01
N LEU A 29 -2.12 -2.17 1.53
CA LEU A 29 -1.60 -3.02 2.60
C LEU A 29 -1.38 -4.43 2.05
N PRO A 30 -0.17 -4.75 1.54
CA PRO A 30 0.10 -6.07 0.95
C PRO A 30 -0.14 -7.19 1.96
N GLY A 31 -0.87 -8.22 1.54
CA GLY A 31 -1.15 -9.41 2.35
C GLY A 31 -2.27 -9.23 3.40
N VAL A 32 -2.89 -8.05 3.50
CA VAL A 32 -4.06 -7.82 4.35
C VAL A 32 -5.33 -8.16 3.58
N ALA A 33 -6.21 -8.97 4.19
CA ALA A 33 -7.49 -9.36 3.59
C ALA A 33 -8.56 -8.27 3.76
N HIS A 34 -9.84 -8.59 3.51
CA HIS A 34 -10.95 -7.64 3.63
C HIS A 34 -11.04 -7.11 5.06
N CYS A 35 -10.71 -5.83 5.25
CA CYS A 35 -10.70 -5.08 6.52
C CYS A 35 -9.69 -5.56 7.58
N GLY A 36 -9.24 -6.81 7.55
CA GLY A 36 -8.27 -7.35 8.49
C GLY A 36 -7.99 -8.83 8.24
N GLY A 37 -7.05 -9.40 8.99
CA GLY A 37 -6.54 -10.75 8.73
C GLY A 37 -5.68 -10.81 7.46
N GLY A 38 -5.44 -12.03 6.98
CA GLY A 38 -4.44 -12.30 5.95
C GLY A 38 -3.04 -12.54 6.53
N GLN A 39 -2.02 -12.53 5.68
CA GLN A 39 -0.63 -12.85 6.04
C GLN A 39 0.23 -11.59 6.24
N GLY A 40 -0.30 -10.44 5.83
CA GLY A 40 0.36 -9.15 5.97
C GLY A 40 0.04 -8.45 7.30
N PRO A 41 0.86 -7.46 7.66
CA PRO A 41 0.62 -6.62 8.83
C PRO A 41 -0.65 -5.76 8.65
N GLY A 42 -1.70 -6.10 9.40
CA GLY A 42 -3.03 -5.47 9.31
C GLY A 42 -3.37 -4.47 10.42
N THR A 43 -2.53 -4.34 11.45
CA THR A 43 -2.76 -3.40 12.55
C THR A 43 -2.07 -2.07 12.26
N PHE A 44 -2.81 -0.97 12.26
CA PHE A 44 -2.28 0.38 12.01
C PHE A 44 -3.19 1.44 12.63
N ASP A 45 -2.67 2.66 12.80
CA ASP A 45 -3.42 3.80 13.35
C ASP A 45 -3.64 4.87 12.27
N ALA A 46 -4.67 4.68 11.45
CA ALA A 46 -5.07 5.68 10.47
C ALA A 46 -5.81 6.87 11.09
N LEU A 47 -6.45 6.69 12.26
CA LEU A 47 -7.24 7.74 12.88
C LEU A 47 -6.35 8.88 13.36
N THR A 48 -5.27 8.57 14.09
CA THR A 48 -4.30 9.58 14.54
C THR A 48 -3.66 10.31 13.35
N ALA A 49 -3.35 9.59 12.27
CA ALA A 49 -2.81 10.18 11.05
C ALA A 49 -3.81 11.13 10.37
N MET A 50 -5.09 10.77 10.30
CA MET A 50 -6.15 11.63 9.75
C MET A 50 -6.38 12.87 10.61
N VAL A 51 -6.44 12.71 11.93
CA VAL A 51 -6.58 13.85 12.86
C VAL A 51 -5.42 14.82 12.66
N SER A 52 -4.17 14.33 12.70
CA SER A 52 -2.98 15.17 12.50
C SER A 52 -3.00 15.90 11.15
N TRP A 53 -3.50 15.27 10.09
CA TRP A 53 -3.64 15.92 8.80
C TRP A 53 -4.65 17.06 8.85
N VAL A 54 -5.85 16.81 9.38
CA VAL A 54 -6.93 17.80 9.40
C VAL A 54 -6.63 18.96 10.36
N THR A 55 -6.06 18.68 11.53
CA THR A 55 -5.88 19.69 12.58
C THR A 55 -4.55 20.42 12.51
N GLU A 56 -3.50 19.78 11.98
CA GLU A 56 -2.13 20.33 11.96
C GLU A 56 -1.57 20.48 10.54
N GLY A 57 -2.32 20.12 9.50
CA GLY A 57 -1.84 20.12 8.12
C GLY A 57 -0.77 19.06 7.83
N LYS A 58 -0.56 18.10 8.75
CA LYS A 58 0.49 17.07 8.64
C LYS A 58 -0.01 15.84 7.89
N ALA A 59 0.02 15.91 6.56
CA ALA A 59 -0.39 14.78 5.72
C ALA A 59 0.56 13.56 5.89
N PRO A 60 0.04 12.33 6.09
CA PRO A 60 0.87 11.17 6.42
C PRO A 60 1.73 10.75 5.23
N GLY A 61 3.05 10.81 5.39
CA GLY A 61 4.02 10.31 4.39
C GLY A 61 4.19 8.78 4.41
N SER A 62 3.75 8.13 5.48
CA SER A 62 3.72 6.68 5.64
C SER A 62 2.77 6.29 6.77
N LEU A 63 2.31 5.05 6.80
CA LEU A 63 1.65 4.45 7.97
C LEU A 63 2.45 3.22 8.39
N LEU A 64 2.74 3.07 9.68
CA LEU A 64 3.37 1.86 10.20
C LEU A 64 2.30 0.79 10.40
N THR A 65 2.41 -0.32 9.68
CA THR A 65 1.56 -1.49 9.88
C THR A 65 2.29 -2.56 10.67
N LYS A 66 1.54 -3.33 11.46
CA LYS A 66 2.07 -4.37 12.36
C LYS A 66 1.29 -5.68 12.24
N SER A 67 2.00 -6.79 12.37
CA SER A 67 1.44 -8.10 12.70
C SER A 67 1.52 -8.28 14.21
N VAL A 68 0.43 -8.76 14.81
CA VAL A 68 0.28 -8.89 16.26
C VAL A 68 -0.14 -10.32 16.57
N ASP A 69 0.50 -10.96 17.55
CA ASP A 69 0.11 -12.28 18.02
C ASP A 69 -1.15 -12.24 18.91
N THR A 70 -1.60 -13.42 19.38
CA THR A 70 -2.76 -13.53 20.27
C THR A 70 -2.56 -12.88 21.63
N GLY A 71 -1.31 -12.64 22.05
CA GLY A 71 -0.94 -11.95 23.28
C GLY A 71 -0.81 -10.43 23.12
N GLY A 72 -1.03 -9.89 21.92
CA GLY A 72 -0.89 -8.45 21.66
C GLY A 72 0.55 -8.00 21.34
N THR A 73 1.50 -8.94 21.21
CA THR A 73 2.90 -8.62 20.91
C THR A 73 3.11 -8.44 19.41
N THR A 74 3.84 -7.39 19.02
CA THR A 74 4.19 -7.16 17.62
C THR A 74 5.23 -8.18 17.15
N THR A 75 4.91 -8.94 16.11
CA THR A 75 5.78 -9.99 15.54
C THR A 75 6.46 -9.57 14.24
N ALA A 76 5.90 -8.60 13.53
CA ALA A 76 6.50 -7.96 12.37
C ALA A 76 5.94 -6.54 12.21
N ALA A 77 6.72 -5.62 11.67
CA ALA A 77 6.25 -4.29 11.30
C ALA A 77 6.82 -3.85 9.95
N ARG A 78 6.01 -3.14 9.17
CA ARG A 78 6.42 -2.62 7.86
C ARG A 78 5.71 -1.29 7.61
N PRO A 79 6.41 -0.24 7.16
CA PRO A 79 5.73 0.96 6.69
C PRO A 79 5.01 0.69 5.36
N VAL A 80 3.85 1.31 5.19
CA VAL A 80 3.21 1.47 3.88
C VAL A 80 3.26 2.94 3.48
N TYR A 81 3.41 3.19 2.19
CA TYR A 81 3.57 4.53 1.63
C TYR A 81 2.38 4.91 0.75
N PRO A 82 2.14 6.20 0.52
CA PRO A 82 1.11 6.64 -0.42
C PRO A 82 1.37 6.05 -1.81
N PHE A 83 0.34 5.47 -2.40
CA PHE A 83 0.37 4.96 -3.77
C PHE A 83 0.92 6.02 -4.75
N PRO A 84 1.77 5.66 -5.73
CA PRO A 84 2.15 4.30 -6.14
C PRO A 84 3.47 3.81 -5.51
N TYR A 85 3.86 4.32 -4.33
CA TYR A 85 5.09 3.89 -3.66
C TYR A 85 4.86 2.61 -2.86
N VAL A 86 5.83 1.69 -2.96
CA VAL A 86 5.88 0.44 -2.19
C VAL A 86 7.08 0.47 -1.25
N ALA A 87 7.02 -0.29 -0.18
CA ALA A 87 8.13 -0.44 0.76
C ALA A 87 9.12 -1.49 0.26
N GLU A 88 10.34 -1.10 -0.04
CA GLU A 88 11.44 -1.99 -0.43
C GLU A 88 12.45 -2.12 0.71
N ASN A 89 12.85 -3.35 1.05
CA ASN A 89 13.85 -3.60 2.07
C ASN A 89 15.24 -3.33 1.48
N THR A 90 15.86 -2.22 1.88
CA THR A 90 17.13 -1.75 1.33
C THR A 90 18.33 -1.98 2.25
N THR A 91 18.08 -2.33 3.53
CA THR A 91 19.16 -2.59 4.50
C THR A 91 19.55 -4.07 4.56
N GLY A 92 18.72 -4.97 4.02
CA GLY A 92 18.94 -6.43 4.11
C GLY A 92 18.69 -6.99 5.51
N CYS A 93 18.28 -6.16 6.47
CA CYS A 93 17.83 -6.58 7.78
C CYS A 93 16.57 -7.45 7.68
N PRO A 94 16.22 -8.21 8.73
CA PRO A 94 15.03 -9.06 8.73
C PRO A 94 13.77 -8.28 8.32
N ALA A 95 12.92 -8.88 7.50
CA ALA A 95 11.73 -8.22 6.96
C ALA A 95 10.73 -7.70 8.02
N GLY A 96 10.84 -8.15 9.27
CA GLY A 96 10.03 -7.64 10.38
C GLY A 96 10.51 -6.31 10.98
N ASP A 97 11.71 -5.84 10.63
CA ASP A 97 12.27 -4.57 11.13
C ASP A 97 11.78 -3.40 10.25
N PRO A 98 10.96 -2.49 10.80
CA PRO A 98 10.38 -1.39 10.03
C PRO A 98 11.41 -0.36 9.56
N GLY A 99 12.58 -0.26 10.19
CA GLY A 99 13.67 0.64 9.78
C GLY A 99 14.38 0.20 8.50
N SER A 100 14.11 -1.02 8.04
CA SER A 100 14.75 -1.61 6.86
C SER A 100 14.19 -1.11 5.53
N TYR A 101 13.06 -0.41 5.57
CA TYR A 101 12.25 -0.13 4.40
C TYR A 101 12.37 1.32 3.94
N THR A 102 12.51 1.50 2.63
CA THR A 102 12.44 2.80 1.97
C THR A 102 11.35 2.82 0.91
N PRO A 103 10.72 3.99 0.64
CA PRO A 103 9.72 4.11 -0.40
C PRO A 103 10.37 4.03 -1.78
N VAL A 104 9.92 3.10 -2.61
CA VAL A 104 10.30 3.00 -4.01
C VAL A 104 9.07 3.10 -4.90
N ARG A 105 9.16 3.93 -5.95
CA ARG A 105 8.05 4.15 -6.87
C ARG A 105 7.85 2.87 -7.68
N SER A 106 6.70 2.24 -7.56
CA SER A 106 6.44 1.02 -8.33
C SER A 106 6.15 1.34 -9.79
N THR A 107 6.87 0.68 -10.69
CA THR A 107 6.63 0.77 -12.13
C THR A 107 5.38 0.03 -12.56
N ALA A 108 4.97 -1.02 -11.82
CA ALA A 108 3.74 -1.77 -12.08
C ALA A 108 2.50 -0.96 -11.71
N GLU A 109 2.57 -0.18 -10.63
CA GLU A 109 1.42 0.60 -10.15
C GLU A 109 1.40 2.06 -10.65
N ALA A 110 2.55 2.64 -11.02
CA ALA A 110 2.66 4.06 -11.36
C ALA A 110 1.78 4.53 -12.53
N ASN A 111 1.39 3.63 -13.42
CA ASN A 111 0.60 3.95 -14.61
C ASN A 111 -0.82 3.35 -14.56
N LEU A 112 -1.26 2.88 -13.38
CA LEU A 112 -2.61 2.35 -13.24
C LEU A 112 -3.65 3.46 -13.27
N THR A 113 -4.63 3.30 -14.14
CA THR A 113 -5.87 4.08 -14.07
C THR A 113 -6.82 3.39 -13.09
N LEU A 114 -7.02 4.00 -11.93
CA LEU A 114 -7.99 3.55 -10.93
C LEU A 114 -9.37 4.16 -11.26
N ASP A 115 -10.05 3.59 -12.25
CA ASP A 115 -11.39 4.05 -12.67
C ASP A 115 -12.48 3.75 -11.62
N ARG A 116 -12.23 2.77 -10.74
CA ARG A 116 -13.15 2.37 -9.67
C ARG A 116 -12.39 1.78 -8.48
N LEU A 117 -12.59 2.34 -7.29
CA LEU A 117 -12.06 1.81 -6.01
C LEU A 117 -12.77 0.52 -5.52
N GLY A 118 -13.74 0.00 -6.27
CA GLY A 118 -14.71 -1.01 -5.79
C GLY A 118 -14.54 -2.43 -6.32
N SER A 119 -13.45 -2.75 -7.02
CA SER A 119 -13.16 -4.13 -7.43
C SER A 119 -11.66 -4.38 -7.37
N PHE A 120 -11.15 -4.56 -6.16
CA PHE A 120 -9.78 -5.03 -5.95
C PHE A 120 -9.71 -6.51 -6.35
N ARG A 121 -9.34 -6.81 -7.60
CA ARG A 121 -8.60 -8.05 -7.86
C ARG A 121 -7.17 -7.72 -7.49
N SER A 122 -6.79 -8.06 -6.27
CA SER A 122 -5.66 -7.44 -5.61
C SER A 122 -4.38 -7.66 -6.40
N GLY A 123 -4.20 -8.80 -7.09
CA GLY A 123 -2.94 -9.13 -7.77
C GLY A 123 -1.77 -9.34 -6.78
N TYR A 124 -1.78 -8.61 -5.66
CA TYR A 124 -1.10 -8.85 -4.39
C TYR A 124 -1.56 -10.11 -3.66
N GLU A 125 -2.47 -10.91 -4.23
CA GLU A 125 -2.81 -12.20 -3.64
C GLU A 125 -1.57 -13.09 -3.54
N THR A 126 -0.46 -12.85 -4.26
CA THR A 126 0.74 -13.65 -4.03
C THR A 126 1.27 -13.53 -2.59
N VAL A 127 1.11 -14.61 -1.83
CA VAL A 127 1.57 -14.76 -0.45
C VAL A 127 2.88 -15.53 -0.43
N GLY A 128 3.90 -14.93 0.19
CA GLY A 128 5.20 -15.55 0.42
C GLY A 128 5.22 -16.27 1.77
N ASN A 129 5.60 -17.54 1.76
CA ASN A 129 5.75 -18.35 2.97
C ASN A 129 7.05 -19.13 2.94
N TRP A 130 7.64 -19.35 4.12
CA TRP A 130 8.69 -20.35 4.28
C TRP A 130 8.08 -21.75 4.32
N VAL A 131 8.38 -22.57 3.31
CA VAL A 131 7.96 -23.97 3.21
C VAL A 131 9.21 -24.82 3.06
N HIS A 132 9.45 -25.73 4.01
CA HIS A 132 10.60 -26.65 4.01
C HIS A 132 11.97 -25.96 3.79
N GLY A 133 12.21 -24.83 4.45
CA GLY A 133 13.48 -24.11 4.32
C GLY A 133 13.68 -23.43 2.95
N THR A 134 12.61 -23.20 2.20
CA THR A 134 12.62 -22.42 0.96
C THR A 134 11.53 -21.34 1.01
N TRP A 135 11.84 -20.13 0.55
CA TRP A 135 10.84 -19.08 0.37
C TRP A 135 9.99 -19.37 -0.87
N VAL A 136 8.69 -19.56 -0.70
CA VAL A 136 7.75 -19.91 -1.77
C VAL A 136 6.67 -18.83 -1.88
N VAL A 137 6.49 -18.30 -3.10
CA VAL A 137 5.43 -17.35 -3.44
C VAL A 137 4.28 -18.10 -4.10
N SER A 138 3.07 -18.02 -3.53
CA SER A 138 1.88 -18.72 -4.00
C SER A 138 0.70 -17.77 -4.13
N LYS A 139 -0.30 -18.06 -4.98
CA LYS A 139 -1.52 -17.26 -5.02
C LYS A 139 -2.31 -17.44 -3.71
N GLY A 140 -2.64 -16.33 -3.09
CA GLY A 140 -3.34 -16.20 -1.83
C GLY A 140 -4.73 -16.77 -1.98
N LYS A 141 -5.13 -17.58 -1.01
CA LYS A 141 -6.49 -18.10 -0.95
C LYS A 141 -7.42 -16.97 -0.54
N ALA A 142 -8.47 -16.79 -1.34
CA ALA A 142 -9.62 -15.97 -1.00
C ALA A 142 -10.31 -16.50 0.27
#